data_AF-A0A7C3C411-F1
#
_entry.id   AF-A0A7C3C411-F1
#
_cell.length_a   1.000
_cell.length_b   1.000
_cell.length_c   1.000
_cell.angle_alpha   90.00
_cell.angle_beta   90.00
_cell.angle_gamma   90.00
#
_symmetry.space_group_name_H-M   'P 1'
#
loop_
_entity.id
_entity.type
_entity.pdbx_description
1 polymer ?
#
loop_
_entity_poly.entity_id
_entity_poly.type
_entity_poly.pdbx_seq_one_letter_code
_entity_poly.pdbx_strand_id
1 'polypeptide(L)'
;MTGFTGSSVEWITVEFDLSAYNGDILIGFRYMTDWIYSTDGWYVDNVYIDDILISDGSSIDQFIGLNDLLGIPYDFTVTLIGERIRKGKPQYQVMTIMTDGHMEEFEAIRGLLENSKYAILLVTYDAPEGDTEYMGYTIEKYNKGGIPIKK
;
A
#
# COMPACT_ATOMS: atom_id res chain seq x y z
N MET A 1 20.15 -8.96 21.94
CA MET A 1 18.85 -8.27 21.99
C MET A 1 18.78 -7.43 20.72
N THR A 2 17.83 -7.68 19.82
CA THR A 2 17.72 -6.97 18.53
C THR A 2 16.48 -6.08 18.57
N GLY A 3 16.64 -4.86 19.05
CA GLY A 3 15.55 -3.90 19.16
C GLY A 3 16.09 -2.54 19.59
N PHE A 4 15.61 -1.49 18.93
CA PHE A 4 15.96 -0.10 19.23
C PHE A 4 14.78 0.60 19.89
N THR A 5 15.08 1.43 20.88
CA THR A 5 14.10 2.33 21.52
C THR A 5 14.76 3.69 21.73
N GLY A 6 13.99 4.77 21.62
CA GLY A 6 14.48 6.14 21.80
C GLY A 6 14.53 6.92 20.49
N SER A 7 15.33 7.98 20.46
CA SER A 7 15.55 8.81 19.27
C SER A 7 17.03 9.10 19.09
N SER A 8 17.46 9.27 17.84
CA SER A 8 18.78 9.74 17.48
C SER A 8 18.64 10.82 16.42
N VAL A 9 19.46 11.86 16.52
CA VAL A 9 19.58 12.89 15.48
C VAL A 9 20.64 12.50 14.44
N GLU A 10 21.60 11.66 14.86
CA GLU A 10 22.69 11.17 14.02
C GLU A 10 22.43 9.75 13.52
N TRP A 11 23.04 9.39 12.39
CA TRP A 11 23.04 8.01 11.89
C TRP A 11 23.88 7.10 12.78
N ILE A 12 23.37 5.91 13.08
CA ILE A 12 24.04 4.91 13.91
C ILE A 12 24.22 3.65 13.07
N THR A 13 25.47 3.21 12.91
CA THR A 13 25.78 1.91 12.30
C THR A 13 25.53 0.78 13.30
N VAL A 14 24.88 -0.28 12.84
CA VAL A 14 24.51 -1.43 13.65
C VAL A 14 24.90 -2.70 12.90
N GLU A 15 25.52 -3.64 13.60
CA GLU A 15 25.93 -4.94 13.08
C GLU A 15 25.28 -6.08 13.87
N PHE A 16 24.86 -7.13 13.17
CA PHE A 16 24.28 -8.33 13.77
C PHE A 16 25.01 -9.57 13.23
N ASP A 17 25.50 -10.43 14.13
CA ASP A 17 26.08 -11.71 13.76
C ASP A 17 24.98 -12.71 13.38
N LEU A 18 25.05 -13.23 12.16
CA LEU A 18 24.12 -14.22 11.61
C LEU A 18 24.68 -15.64 11.64
N SER A 19 25.88 -15.87 12.20
CA SER A 19 26.56 -17.17 12.20
C SER A 19 25.78 -18.31 12.85
N ALA A 20 24.81 -17.99 13.71
CA ALA A 20 23.91 -18.97 14.33
C ALA A 20 22.86 -19.54 13.37
N TYR A 21 22.61 -18.90 12.23
CA TYR A 21 21.62 -19.29 11.24
C TYR A 21 22.29 -20.02 10.07
N ASN A 22 21.60 -21.01 9.50
CA ASN A 22 22.10 -21.80 8.37
C ASN A 22 21.06 -21.82 7.25
N GLY A 23 21.53 -21.86 6.00
CA GLY A 23 20.66 -21.86 4.81
C GLY A 23 20.15 -20.48 4.45
N ASP A 24 19.00 -20.43 3.79
CA ASP A 24 18.38 -19.17 3.36
C ASP A 24 17.77 -18.44 4.57
N ILE A 25 18.10 -17.16 4.70
CA ILE A 25 17.66 -16.31 5.81
C ILE A 25 16.87 -15.14 5.24
N LEU A 26 15.74 -14.82 5.90
CA LEU A 26 14.97 -13.62 5.63
C LEU A 26 15.14 -12.65 6.80
N ILE A 27 15.49 -11.41 6.47
CA ILE A 27 15.67 -10.33 7.45
C ILE A 27 14.50 -9.38 7.30
N GLY A 28 13.75 -9.20 8.39
CA GLY A 28 12.60 -8.31 8.46
C GLY A 28 12.86 -7.11 9.36
N PHE A 29 12.47 -5.93 8.90
CA PHE A 29 12.48 -4.70 9.69
C PHE A 29 11.08 -4.47 10.26
N ARG A 30 10.96 -4.35 11.58
CA ARG A 30 9.68 -4.12 12.24
C ARG A 30 9.71 -2.81 13.01
N TYR A 31 8.81 -1.90 12.63
CA TYR A 31 8.48 -0.71 13.41
C TYR A 31 7.32 -1.02 14.34
N MET A 32 7.35 -0.53 15.58
CA MET A 32 6.24 -0.69 16.52
C MET A 32 6.16 0.53 17.43
N THR A 33 4.99 1.17 17.46
CA THR A 33 4.71 2.30 18.35
C THR A 33 3.70 1.91 19.41
N ASP A 34 3.70 2.64 20.52
CA ASP A 34 2.55 2.66 21.43
C ASP A 34 1.50 3.67 20.93
N TRP A 35 0.40 3.79 21.69
CA TRP A 35 -0.72 4.67 21.37
C TRP A 35 -0.56 6.10 21.92
N ILE A 36 0.54 6.40 22.61
CA ILE A 36 0.69 7.63 23.41
C ILE A 36 1.39 8.72 22.59
N TYR A 37 2.50 8.38 21.92
CA TYR A 37 3.30 9.35 21.17
C TYR A 37 3.67 8.85 19.78
N SER A 38 3.43 9.71 18.79
CA SER A 38 3.86 9.55 17.40
C SER A 38 5.13 10.37 17.16
N THR A 39 6.15 9.76 16.58
CA THR A 39 7.36 10.43 16.06
C THR A 39 7.49 10.17 14.56
N ASP A 40 8.48 10.78 13.91
CA ASP A 40 8.75 10.63 12.47
C ASP A 40 9.16 9.20 12.06
N GLY A 41 9.32 8.29 13.04
CA GLY A 41 9.72 6.91 12.82
C GLY A 41 11.23 6.72 12.80
N TRP A 42 11.66 5.75 12.02
CA TRP A 42 13.05 5.35 11.87
C TRP A 42 13.38 5.20 10.39
N TYR A 43 14.63 5.47 10.08
CA TYR A 43 15.17 5.38 8.73
C TYR A 43 16.27 4.33 8.75
N VAL A 44 16.30 3.51 7.72
CA VAL A 44 17.33 2.49 7.51
C VAL A 44 18.00 2.81 6.19
N ASP A 45 19.32 2.86 6.22
CA ASP A 45 20.14 3.16 5.05
C ASP A 45 21.42 2.34 5.10
N ASN A 46 22.04 2.10 3.94
CA ASN A 46 23.31 1.41 3.79
C ASN A 46 23.27 0.02 4.41
N VAL A 47 22.35 -0.83 3.94
CA VAL A 47 22.19 -2.21 4.39
C VAL A 47 23.19 -3.09 3.67
N TYR A 48 24.10 -3.71 4.42
CA TYR A 48 25.09 -4.66 3.91
C TYR A 48 24.84 -6.07 4.45
N ILE A 49 25.16 -7.07 3.65
CA ILE A 49 25.39 -8.44 4.09
C ILE A 49 26.83 -8.78 3.72
N ASP A 50 27.66 -9.02 4.75
CA ASP A 50 29.11 -9.00 4.63
C ASP A 50 29.56 -7.70 3.94
N ASP A 51 30.33 -7.79 2.85
CA ASP A 51 30.81 -6.63 2.07
C ASP A 51 29.88 -6.25 0.89
N ILE A 52 28.68 -6.83 0.81
CA ILE A 52 27.74 -6.62 -0.31
C ILE A 52 26.66 -5.62 0.08
N LEU A 53 26.59 -4.50 -0.63
CA LEU A 53 25.52 -3.51 -0.50
C LEU A 53 24.21 -4.07 -1.06
N ILE A 54 23.21 -4.22 -0.19
CA ILE A 54 21.85 -4.65 -0.55
C ILE A 54 20.95 -3.45 -0.85
N SER A 55 21.08 -2.37 -0.07
CA SER A 55 20.22 -1.19 -0.17
C SER A 55 20.96 0.08 0.25
N ASP A 56 20.94 1.11 -0.59
CA ASP A 56 21.42 2.48 -0.30
C ASP A 56 20.30 3.45 0.09
N GLY A 57 19.12 2.91 0.42
CA GLY A 57 17.97 3.70 0.88
C GLY A 57 17.30 4.56 -0.19
N SER A 58 17.77 4.53 -1.45
CA SER A 58 17.23 5.35 -2.53
C SER A 58 15.94 4.80 -3.17
N SER A 59 15.68 3.50 -3.01
CA SER A 59 14.48 2.80 -3.47
C SER A 59 14.06 1.71 -2.47
N ILE A 60 12.84 1.19 -2.63
CA ILE A 60 12.33 0.02 -1.92
C ILE A 60 12.27 -1.23 -2.79
N ASP A 61 12.67 -1.15 -4.07
CA ASP A 61 12.50 -2.23 -5.07
C ASP A 61 13.20 -3.54 -4.68
N GLN A 62 14.26 -3.46 -3.88
CA GLN A 62 15.01 -4.61 -3.36
C GLN A 62 14.32 -5.32 -2.19
N PHE A 63 13.26 -4.75 -1.62
CA PHE A 63 12.52 -5.32 -0.51
C PHE A 63 11.19 -5.90 -0.99
N ILE A 64 10.77 -6.99 -0.34
CA ILE A 64 9.46 -7.61 -0.54
C ILE A 64 8.59 -7.33 0.68
N GLY A 65 7.31 -7.00 0.47
CA GLY A 65 6.34 -6.87 1.54
C GLY A 65 6.13 -8.20 2.26
N LEU A 66 5.80 -8.16 3.56
CA LEU A 66 5.54 -9.39 4.32
C LEU A 66 4.36 -10.18 3.72
N ASN A 67 3.29 -9.50 3.29
CA ASN A 67 2.15 -10.16 2.69
C ASN A 67 2.50 -10.78 1.33
N ASP A 68 3.29 -10.09 0.49
CA ASP A 68 3.81 -10.66 -0.77
C ASP A 68 4.61 -11.95 -0.51
N LEU A 69 5.52 -11.91 0.48
CA LEU A 69 6.31 -13.07 0.88
C LEU A 69 5.43 -14.23 1.39
N LEU A 70 4.38 -13.93 2.14
CA LEU A 70 3.46 -14.92 2.70
C LEU A 70 2.36 -15.34 1.72
N GLY A 71 2.27 -14.73 0.53
CA GLY A 71 1.21 -14.97 -0.44
C GLY A 71 -0.18 -14.54 0.06
N ILE A 72 -0.24 -13.56 0.96
CA ILE A 72 -1.49 -12.97 1.44
C ILE A 72 -1.93 -11.94 0.40
N PRO A 73 -3.11 -12.10 -0.23
CA PRO A 73 -3.58 -11.16 -1.25
C PRO A 73 -3.85 -9.78 -0.65
N TYR A 74 -3.54 -8.74 -1.42
CA TYR A 74 -3.98 -7.38 -1.12
C TYR A 74 -5.32 -7.13 -1.81
N ASP A 75 -6.39 -7.26 -1.05
CA ASP A 75 -7.72 -6.98 -1.55
C ASP A 75 -8.10 -5.52 -1.29
N PHE A 76 -8.67 -4.89 -2.31
CA PHE A 76 -9.16 -3.53 -2.23
C PHE A 76 -10.58 -3.46 -2.74
N THR A 77 -11.41 -2.74 -1.98
CA THR A 77 -12.73 -2.32 -2.42
C THR A 77 -12.64 -0.91 -2.97
N VAL A 78 -13.10 -0.74 -4.21
CA VAL A 78 -13.11 0.57 -4.88
C VAL A 78 -14.54 0.98 -5.14
N THR A 79 -14.92 2.17 -4.65
CA THR A 79 -16.26 2.72 -4.77
C THR A 79 -16.21 4.08 -5.48
N LEU A 80 -17.03 4.24 -6.51
CA LEU A 80 -17.33 5.50 -7.15
C LEU A 80 -18.59 6.13 -6.54
N ILE A 81 -18.50 7.42 -6.24
CA ILE A 81 -19.62 8.24 -5.80
C ILE A 81 -19.79 9.37 -6.80
N GLY A 82 -20.80 9.27 -7.66
CA GLY A 82 -21.17 10.28 -8.63
C GLY A 82 -22.17 11.28 -8.05
N GLU A 83 -21.87 12.57 -8.09
CA GLU A 83 -22.82 13.63 -7.75
C GLU A 83 -23.40 14.25 -9.02
N ARG A 84 -24.73 14.42 -9.07
CA ARG A 84 -25.42 15.18 -10.12
C ARG A 84 -26.44 16.14 -9.53
N ILE A 85 -26.67 17.27 -10.20
CA ILE A 85 -27.71 18.23 -9.81
C ILE A 85 -28.98 17.92 -10.59
N ARG A 86 -30.10 17.63 -9.89
CA ARG A 86 -31.43 17.52 -10.50
C ARG A 86 -32.40 18.46 -9.80
N LYS A 87 -33.08 19.32 -10.58
CA LYS A 87 -34.04 20.32 -10.07
C LYS A 87 -33.45 21.18 -8.93
N GLY A 88 -32.19 21.59 -9.08
CA GLY A 88 -31.48 22.41 -8.09
C GLY A 88 -31.04 21.69 -6.81
N LYS A 89 -31.23 20.37 -6.70
CA LYS A 89 -30.79 19.57 -5.54
C LYS A 89 -29.70 18.57 -5.95
N PRO A 90 -28.68 18.35 -5.10
CA PRO A 90 -27.71 17.30 -5.33
C PRO A 90 -28.37 15.92 -5.18
N GLN A 91 -27.96 14.99 -6.03
CA GLN A 91 -28.28 13.58 -5.98
C GLN A 91 -27.00 12.78 -6.14
N TYR A 92 -26.83 11.75 -5.32
CA TYR A 92 -25.66 10.89 -5.34
C TYR A 92 -26.02 9.53 -5.89
N GLN A 93 -25.12 8.97 -6.70
CA GLN A 93 -25.13 7.58 -7.13
C GLN A 93 -23.85 6.94 -6.62
N VAL A 94 -23.99 5.87 -5.84
CA VAL A 94 -22.86 5.11 -5.27
C VAL A 94 -22.77 3.78 -6.01
N MET A 95 -21.55 3.37 -6.33
CA MET A 95 -21.26 2.19 -7.15
C MET A 95 -19.93 1.59 -6.70
N THR A 96 -19.94 0.35 -6.24
CA THR A 96 -18.72 -0.38 -5.91
C THR A 96 -18.19 -1.02 -7.19
N ILE A 97 -17.10 -0.47 -7.73
CA ILE A 97 -16.57 -0.85 -9.04
C ILE A 97 -15.51 -1.94 -8.97
N MET A 98 -14.94 -2.22 -7.80
CA MET A 98 -14.06 -3.36 -7.58
C MET A 98 -14.30 -3.93 -6.18
N THR A 99 -14.45 -5.24 -6.08
CA THR A 99 -14.56 -6.00 -4.82
C THR A 99 -13.95 -7.38 -5.06
N ASP A 100 -13.12 -7.86 -4.13
CA ASP A 100 -12.48 -9.19 -4.21
C ASP A 100 -11.80 -9.44 -5.58
N GLY A 101 -11.16 -8.41 -6.16
CA GLY A 101 -10.52 -8.48 -7.48
C GLY A 101 -11.46 -8.53 -8.69
N HIS A 102 -12.77 -8.46 -8.50
CA HIS A 102 -13.77 -8.40 -9.57
C HIS A 102 -14.20 -6.96 -9.84
N MET A 103 -14.14 -6.54 -11.11
CA MET A 103 -14.63 -5.22 -11.52
C MET A 103 -16.07 -5.25 -12.04
N GLU A 104 -16.81 -4.19 -11.75
CA GLU A 104 -18.07 -3.91 -12.43
C GLU A 104 -17.86 -3.65 -13.93
N GLU A 105 -18.93 -3.85 -14.71
CA GLU A 105 -18.92 -3.64 -16.15
C GLU A 105 -18.61 -2.19 -16.51
N PHE A 106 -17.71 -2.00 -17.48
CA PHE A 106 -17.27 -0.68 -17.96
C PHE A 106 -18.44 0.26 -18.32
N GLU A 107 -19.54 -0.27 -18.85
CA GLU A 107 -20.71 0.52 -19.22
C GLU A 107 -21.44 1.14 -18.02
N ALA A 108 -21.49 0.44 -16.88
CA ALA A 108 -22.07 0.95 -15.65
C ALA A 108 -21.22 2.10 -15.10
N ILE A 109 -19.91 1.90 -15.07
CA ILE A 109 -18.91 2.88 -14.65
C ILE A 109 -18.99 4.13 -15.54
N ARG A 110 -18.95 3.92 -16.86
CA ARG A 110 -19.07 5.00 -17.86
C ARG A 110 -20.37 5.76 -17.69
N GLY A 111 -21.49 5.06 -17.53
CA GLY A 111 -22.78 5.68 -17.30
C GLY A 111 -22.81 6.55 -16.04
N LEU A 112 -22.21 6.11 -14.93
CA LEU A 112 -22.10 6.93 -13.72
C LEU A 112 -21.26 8.18 -13.97
N LEU A 113 -20.10 8.04 -14.59
CA LEU A 113 -19.19 9.15 -14.87
C LEU A 113 -19.80 10.18 -15.83
N GLU A 114 -20.46 9.75 -16.91
CA GLU A 114 -21.13 10.62 -17.88
C GLU A 114 -22.33 11.38 -17.28
N ASN A 115 -23.05 10.75 -16.33
CA ASN A 115 -24.23 11.33 -15.70
C ASN A 115 -23.94 12.18 -14.46
N SER A 116 -22.68 12.29 -14.06
CA SER A 116 -22.26 12.99 -12.85
C SER A 116 -21.53 14.29 -13.20
N LYS A 117 -21.76 15.33 -12.39
CA LYS A 117 -20.98 16.57 -12.44
C LYS A 117 -19.58 16.36 -11.86
N TYR A 118 -19.50 15.58 -10.79
CA TYR A 118 -18.25 15.17 -10.13
C TYR A 118 -18.35 13.70 -9.74
N ALA A 119 -17.22 13.00 -9.74
CA ALA A 119 -17.10 11.66 -9.20
C ALA A 119 -15.98 11.62 -8.17
N ILE A 120 -16.26 10.99 -7.03
CA ILE A 120 -15.28 10.71 -5.98
C ILE A 120 -14.93 9.23 -6.09
N LEU A 121 -13.64 8.91 -6.04
CA LEU A 121 -13.14 7.56 -5.93
C LEU A 121 -12.74 7.32 -4.47
N LEU A 122 -13.33 6.30 -3.86
CA LEU A 122 -12.96 5.80 -2.54
C LEU A 122 -12.28 4.45 -2.74
N VAL A 123 -11.05 4.33 -2.25
CA VAL A 123 -10.29 3.08 -2.24
C VAL A 123 -10.12 2.66 -0.79
N THR A 124 -10.57 1.45 -0.47
CA THR A 124 -10.50 0.85 0.86
C THR A 124 -9.66 -0.40 0.76
N TYR A 125 -8.67 -0.55 1.65
CA TYR A 125 -7.94 -1.80 1.83
C TYR A 125 -8.82 -2.74 2.66
N ASP A 126 -9.14 -3.91 2.13
CA ASP A 126 -9.96 -4.93 2.79
C ASP A 126 -9.07 -5.74 3.74
N ALA A 127 -8.57 -5.05 4.76
CA ALA A 127 -7.59 -5.56 5.70
C ALA A 127 -8.12 -6.80 6.44
N PRO A 128 -7.32 -7.88 6.58
CA PRO A 128 -7.65 -9.00 7.45
C PRO A 128 -7.96 -8.54 8.88
N GLU A 129 -8.79 -9.30 9.60
CA GLU A 129 -9.10 -8.97 10.99
C GLU A 129 -7.82 -8.84 11.83
N GLY A 130 -7.64 -7.68 12.47
CA GLY A 130 -6.48 -7.37 13.29
C GLY A 130 -5.34 -6.66 12.55
N ASP A 131 -5.41 -6.50 11.23
CA ASP A 131 -4.51 -5.64 10.46
C ASP A 131 -4.99 -4.18 10.55
N THR A 132 -4.11 -3.31 11.05
CA THR A 132 -4.36 -1.87 11.20
C THR A 132 -3.40 -1.03 10.37
N GLU A 133 -2.57 -1.67 9.54
CA GLU A 133 -1.58 -0.96 8.75
C GLU A 133 -2.23 -0.30 7.54
N TYR A 134 -1.72 0.89 7.20
CA TYR A 134 -2.14 1.56 5.96
C TYR A 134 -1.46 0.86 4.77
N MET A 135 -2.28 0.43 3.82
CA MET A 135 -1.76 -0.09 2.55
C MET A 135 -1.74 1.00 1.49
N GLY A 136 -0.55 1.26 0.94
CA GLY A 136 -0.37 2.18 -0.18
C GLY A 136 -1.05 1.66 -1.44
N TYR A 137 -1.55 2.58 -2.26
CA TYR A 137 -2.12 2.27 -3.57
C TYR A 137 -1.75 3.36 -4.57
N THR A 138 -1.68 2.98 -5.84
CA THR A 138 -1.50 3.93 -6.95
C THR A 138 -2.70 3.84 -7.88
N ILE A 139 -3.20 5.00 -8.32
CA ILE A 139 -4.25 5.08 -9.33
C ILE A 139 -3.61 5.65 -10.60
N GLU A 140 -3.61 4.86 -11.66
CA GLU A 140 -3.16 5.30 -12.97
C GLU A 140 -4.34 5.57 -13.90
N LYS A 141 -4.35 6.75 -14.52
CA LYS A 141 -5.33 7.06 -15.56
C LYS A 141 -4.79 6.59 -16.92
N TYR A 142 -5.42 5.57 -17.48
CA TYR A 142 -5.17 5.19 -18.87
C TYR A 142 -5.93 6.12 -19.82
N ASN A 143 -5.21 7.01 -20.51
CA ASN A 143 -5.78 7.98 -21.45
C ASN A 143 -6.27 7.36 -22.78
N LYS A 144 -6.14 6.05 -22.98
CA LYS A 144 -6.65 5.35 -24.17
C LYS A 144 -7.73 4.37 -23.72
N GLY A 145 -8.98 4.67 -24.11
CA GLY A 145 -10.17 3.87 -23.82
C GLY A 145 -10.14 2.49 -24.47
N GLY A 146 -9.36 1.59 -23.91
CA GLY A 146 -9.32 0.19 -24.27
C GLY A 146 -8.40 -0.53 -23.29
N ILE A 147 -8.95 -1.48 -22.55
CA ILE A 147 -8.20 -2.37 -21.66
C ILE A 147 -7.49 -3.39 -22.58
N PRO A 148 -6.16 -3.34 -22.76
CA PRO A 148 -5.46 -4.45 -23.37
C PRO A 148 -5.24 -5.48 -22.27
N ILE A 149 -6.01 -6.56 -22.29
CA ILE A 149 -5.69 -7.76 -21.51
C ILE A 149 -4.41 -8.34 -22.13
N LYS A 150 -3.30 -8.25 -21.41
CA LYS A 150 -2.09 -9.05 -21.70
C LYS A 150 -1.95 -10.11 -20.62
N LYS A 151 -1.78 -11.35 -21.08
CA LYS A 151 -1.32 -12.47 -20.26
C LYS A 151 0.11 -12.22 -19.79
#